data_AF-A0A9X2EPM5-F1
#
_entry.id   AF-A0A9X2EPM5-F1
#
_cell.length_a   1.000
_cell.length_b   1.000
_cell.length_c   1.000
_cell.angle_alpha   90.00
_cell.angle_beta   90.00
_cell.angle_gamma   90.00
#
_symmetry.space_group_name_H-M   'P 1'
#
loop_
_entity.id
_entity.type
_entity.pdbx_description
1 polymer ?
#
loop_
_entity_poly.entity_id
_entity_poly.type
_entity_poly.pdbx_seq_one_letter_code
_entity_poly.pdbx_strand_id
1 'polypeptide(L)'
;MASVIIPVKTKDNISTSVSIDEDLYLLLACDFPGVAECRAWIREEAARYPKSYSITRMVRIQALHRIAKPSLVKKSLEIEGQIDIEEI
;
A
#
# COMPACT_ATOMS: atom_id res chain seq x y z
N MET A 1 11.19 -16.06 0.92
CA MET A 1 10.74 -14.88 0.15
C MET A 1 11.58 -13.71 0.58
N ALA A 2 12.18 -12.99 -0.36
CA ALA A 2 12.87 -11.76 -0.02
C ALA A 2 11.83 -10.65 0.27
N SER A 3 12.16 -9.76 1.19
CA SER A 3 11.31 -8.62 1.54
C SER A 3 12.08 -7.32 1.32
N VAL A 4 11.42 -6.33 0.76
CA VAL A 4 11.94 -4.98 0.60
C VAL A 4 11.60 -4.20 1.87
N ILE A 5 12.65 -3.78 2.58
CA ILE A 5 12.53 -2.99 3.80
C ILE A 5 12.75 -1.52 3.46
N ILE A 6 11.75 -0.70 3.77
CA ILE A 6 11.78 0.75 3.52
C ILE A 6 11.74 1.45 4.87
N PRO A 7 12.80 2.18 5.26
CA PRO A 7 12.77 3.02 6.46
C PRO A 7 11.83 4.21 6.22
N VAL A 8 10.97 4.46 7.21
CA VAL A 8 9.95 5.52 7.17
C VAL A 8 9.90 6.26 8.50
N LYS A 9 9.31 7.46 8.48
CA LYS A 9 8.86 8.16 9.68
C LYS A 9 7.34 8.25 9.66
N THR A 10 6.71 7.91 10.77
CA THR A 10 5.25 8.01 10.90
C THR A 10 4.83 9.46 11.14
N LYS A 11 3.51 9.69 11.14
CA LYS A 11 2.90 10.98 11.50
C LYS A 11 3.39 11.50 12.86
N ASP A 12 3.60 10.60 13.82
CA ASP A 12 4.05 10.93 15.18
C ASP A 12 5.58 11.09 15.27
N ASN A 13 6.26 11.22 14.12
CA ASN A 13 7.71 11.34 13.98
C ASN A 13 8.50 10.13 14.55
N ILE A 14 7.83 8.97 14.66
CA ILE A 14 8.45 7.72 15.10
C ILE A 14 9.17 7.08 13.91
N SER A 15 10.44 6.74 14.10
CA SER A 15 11.24 6.04 13.08
C SER A 15 10.90 4.55 13.10
N THR A 16 10.50 4.02 11.95
CA THR A 16 10.09 2.61 11.79
C THR A 16 10.41 2.12 10.38
N SER A 17 10.02 0.89 10.06
CA SER A 17 10.23 0.29 8.74
C SER A 17 8.95 -0.37 8.23
N VAL A 18 8.69 -0.20 6.94
CA VAL A 18 7.67 -0.96 6.21
C VAL A 18 8.37 -2.13 5.55
N SER A 19 7.85 -3.35 5.78
CA SER A 19 8.32 -4.57 5.12
C SER A 19 7.28 -5.00 4.10
N ILE A 20 7.71 -5.19 2.85
CA ILE A 20 6.85 -5.56 1.72
C ILE A 20 7.49 -6.75 1.03
N ASP A 21 6.69 -7.76 0.68
CA ASP A 21 7.15 -8.88 -0.15
C ASP A 21 7.67 -8.36 -1.50
N GLU A 22 8.81 -8.88 -1.96
CA GLU A 22 9.49 -8.35 -3.16
C GLU A 22 8.58 -8.34 -4.39
N ASP A 23 7.81 -9.41 -4.61
CA ASP A 23 6.87 -9.50 -5.75
C ASP A 23 5.78 -8.43 -5.69
N LEU A 24 5.23 -8.16 -4.50
CA LEU A 24 4.24 -7.10 -4.30
C LEU A 24 4.85 -5.72 -4.48
N TYR A 25 6.11 -5.55 -4.07
CA TYR A 25 6.83 -4.31 -4.24
C TYR A 25 7.13 -4.03 -5.72
N LEU A 26 7.57 -5.04 -6.47
CA LEU A 26 7.79 -4.93 -7.92
C LEU A 26 6.49 -4.60 -8.64
N LEU A 27 5.39 -5.27 -8.27
CA LEU A 27 4.09 -4.95 -8.80
C LEU A 27 3.76 -3.48 -8.54
N LEU A 28 3.79 -3.03 -7.27
CA LEU A 28 3.56 -1.63 -6.89
C LEU A 28 4.42 -0.67 -7.69
N ALA A 29 5.72 -0.94 -7.82
CA ALA A 29 6.68 -0.08 -8.52
C ALA A 29 6.34 0.17 -9.99
N CYS A 30 5.60 -0.73 -10.67
CA CYS A 30 5.14 -0.50 -12.04
C CYS A 30 4.16 0.69 -12.20
N ASP A 31 3.57 1.22 -11.10
CA ASP A 31 2.72 2.43 -11.16
C ASP A 31 3.55 3.72 -11.18
N PHE A 32 4.86 3.61 -10.96
CA PHE A 32 5.73 4.75 -10.79
C PHE A 32 6.75 4.80 -11.93
N PRO A 33 7.25 5.99 -12.29
CA PRO A 33 8.34 6.15 -13.27
C PRO A 33 9.61 5.37 -12.89
N GLY A 34 9.76 5.05 -11.61
CA GLY A 34 10.87 4.27 -11.11
C GLY A 34 10.67 3.80 -9.66
N VAL A 35 11.63 2.96 -9.26
CA VAL A 35 11.71 2.37 -7.90
C VAL A 35 11.90 3.45 -6.84
N ALA A 36 12.58 4.56 -7.19
CA ALA A 36 12.83 5.67 -6.28
C ALA A 36 11.54 6.43 -5.93
N GLU A 37 10.72 6.71 -6.94
CA GLU A 37 9.41 7.38 -6.84
C GLU A 37 8.42 6.52 -6.05
N CYS A 38 8.40 5.21 -6.30
CA CYS A 38 7.64 4.26 -5.50
C CYS A 38 8.04 4.30 -4.01
N ARG A 39 9.35 4.33 -3.71
CA ARG A 39 9.83 4.48 -2.30
C ARG A 39 9.46 5.83 -1.70
N ALA A 40 9.51 6.90 -2.48
CA ALA A 40 9.13 8.23 -2.01
C ALA A 40 7.64 8.27 -1.65
N TRP A 41 6.78 7.72 -2.50
CA TRP A 41 5.35 7.60 -2.23
C TRP A 41 5.07 6.78 -0.96
N ILE A 42 5.71 5.63 -0.77
CA ILE A 42 5.55 4.82 0.46
C ILE A 42 5.94 5.62 1.72
N ARG A 43 7.00 6.42 1.65
CA ARG A 43 7.41 7.29 2.77
C ARG A 43 6.41 8.41 3.03
N GLU A 44 5.86 9.01 1.97
CA GLU A 44 4.85 10.04 2.07
C GLU A 44 3.57 9.51 2.70
N GLU A 45 3.08 8.35 2.22
CA GLU A 45 1.94 7.68 2.84
C GLU A 45 2.23 7.33 4.29
N ALA A 46 3.45 6.88 4.62
CA ALA A 46 3.81 6.60 6.00
C ALA A 46 3.73 7.80 6.94
N ALA A 47 4.05 9.00 6.44
CA ALA A 47 3.93 10.23 7.21
C ALA A 47 2.46 10.63 7.50
N ARG A 48 1.48 10.05 6.80
CA ARG A 48 0.05 10.34 6.99
C ARG A 48 -0.58 9.49 8.09
N TYR A 49 0.01 8.34 8.40
CA TYR A 49 -0.53 7.39 9.38
C TYR A 49 0.32 7.32 10.67
N PRO A 50 -0.31 7.13 11.83
CA PRO A 50 0.40 6.99 13.10
C PRO A 50 1.11 5.62 13.24
N LYS A 51 0.66 4.58 12.51
CA LYS A 51 1.15 3.19 12.64
C LYS A 51 1.63 2.62 11.30
N SER A 52 2.77 1.89 11.34
CA SER A 52 3.38 1.20 10.18
C SER A 52 2.50 0.09 9.56
N TYR A 53 1.64 -0.55 10.38
CA TYR A 53 0.72 -1.58 9.90
C TYR A 53 -0.30 -1.05 8.88
N SER A 54 -0.77 0.19 9.07
CA SER A 54 -1.70 0.84 8.14
C SER A 54 -1.09 1.00 6.74
N ILE A 55 0.21 1.29 6.65
CA ILE A 55 0.94 1.45 5.39
C ILE A 55 1.16 0.11 4.70
N THR A 56 1.54 -0.92 5.46
CA THR A 56 1.68 -2.28 4.91
C THR A 56 0.36 -2.78 4.32
N ARG A 57 -0.76 -2.50 5.01
CA ARG A 57 -2.10 -2.80 4.52
C ARG A 57 -2.43 -2.02 3.25
N MET A 58 -2.14 -0.72 3.18
CA MET A 58 -2.38 0.08 1.98
C MET A 58 -1.57 -0.36 0.77
N VAL A 59 -0.28 -0.61 0.95
CA VAL A 59 0.59 -1.12 -0.12
C VAL A 59 0.05 -2.43 -0.66
N ARG A 60 -0.38 -3.33 0.23
CA ARG A 60 -1.03 -4.58 -0.17
C ARG A 60 -2.34 -4.35 -0.91
N ILE A 61 -3.18 -3.42 -0.46
CA ILE A 61 -4.44 -3.08 -1.13
C ILE A 61 -4.18 -2.58 -2.55
N GLN A 62 -3.25 -1.63 -2.71
CA GLN A 62 -2.93 -1.04 -3.99
C GLN A 62 -2.36 -2.08 -4.97
N ALA A 63 -1.52 -2.99 -4.47
CA ALA A 63 -1.05 -4.13 -5.24
C ALA A 63 -2.19 -5.13 -5.58
N LEU A 64 -3.09 -5.41 -4.63
CA LEU A 64 -4.22 -6.34 -4.83
C LEU A 64 -5.21 -5.83 -5.88
N HIS A 65 -5.45 -4.51 -5.98
CA HIS A 65 -6.31 -3.92 -7.01
C HIS A 65 -5.86 -4.22 -8.44
N ARG A 66 -4.61 -4.65 -8.65
CA ARG A 66 -4.08 -5.03 -9.97
C ARG A 66 -4.30 -6.49 -10.34
N ILE A 67 -4.35 -7.37 -9.35
CA ILE A 67 -4.44 -8.82 -9.56
C ILE A 67 -5.88 -9.30 -9.37
N ALA A 68 -6.61 -8.68 -8.47
CA ALA A 68 -7.96 -9.04 -8.12
C ALA A 68 -8.96 -8.02 -8.66
N LYS A 69 -10.12 -8.52 -9.12
CA LYS A 69 -11.25 -7.65 -9.46
C LYS A 69 -11.57 -6.72 -8.27
N PRO A 70 -11.93 -5.45 -8.49
CA PRO A 70 -12.25 -4.51 -7.42
C PRO A 70 -13.28 -5.05 -6.41
N SER A 71 -14.26 -5.84 -6.87
CA SER A 71 -15.27 -6.50 -6.04
C SER A 71 -14.68 -7.52 -5.04
N LEU A 72 -13.60 -8.21 -5.40
CA LEU A 72 -12.89 -9.16 -4.54
C LEU A 72 -12.04 -8.44 -3.49
N VAL A 73 -11.42 -7.32 -3.86
CA VAL A 73 -10.66 -6.49 -2.93
C VAL A 73 -11.58 -5.89 -1.86
N LYS A 74 -12.74 -5.33 -2.26
CA LYS A 74 -13.76 -4.80 -1.32
C LYS A 74 -14.20 -5.86 -0.29
N LYS A 75 -14.45 -7.09 -0.74
CA LYS A 75 -14.88 -8.22 0.13
C LYS A 75 -13.79 -8.64 1.12
N SER A 76 -12.52 -8.66 0.70
CA SER A 76 -11.39 -9.01 1.59
C SER A 76 -11.09 -7.95 2.67
N LEU A 77 -11.57 -6.73 2.47
CA LEU A 77 -11.30 -5.60 3.36
C LEU A 77 -12.39 -5.36 4.41
N GLU A 78 -13.44 -6.18 4.44
CA GLU A 78 -14.63 -5.99 5.29
C GLU A 78 -15.15 -4.55 5.21
N ILE A 79 -15.06 -3.92 4.03
CA ILE A 79 -15.67 -2.62 3.76
C ILE A 79 -17.16 -2.89 3.52
N GLU A 80 -17.85 -3.33 4.58
CA GLU A 80 -19.31 -3.40 4.68
C GLU A 80 -19.85 -1.98 4.89
N GLY A 81 -19.73 -1.14 3.87
CA GLY A 81 -20.14 0.25 4.02
C GLY A 81 -19.75 1.07 2.82
N GLN A 82 -20.64 1.04 1.82
CA GLN A 82 -20.84 2.09 0.81
C GLN A 82 -19.61 2.52 0.00
N ILE A 83 -19.63 2.14 -1.28
CA ILE A 83 -19.90 3.06 -2.40
C ILE A 83 -20.17 2.10 -3.55
N ASP A 84 -21.46 1.92 -3.85
CA ASP A 84 -21.88 1.61 -5.20
C ASP A 84 -21.42 2.80 -6.04
N ILE A 85 -20.42 2.55 -6.87
CA ILE A 85 -20.18 3.41 -8.02
C ILE A 85 -21.25 2.92 -8.98
N GLU A 86 -22.39 3.61 -9.03
CA GLU A 86 -23.36 3.39 -10.09
C GLU A 86 -22.59 3.48 -11.42
N GLU A 87 -22.59 2.38 -12.17
CA GLU A 87 -22.04 2.32 -13.51
C GLU A 87 -22.90 3.22 -14.42
N ILE A 88 -22.26 4.30 -14.89
CA ILE A 88 -22.56 5.07 -16.13
C ILE A 88 -23.71 6.08 -16.05
#